data_AF-A0A961D7A2-F1
#
_entry.id   AF-A0A961D7A2-F1
#
_cell.length_a   1.000
_cell.length_b   1.000
_cell.length_c   1.000
_cell.angle_alpha   90.00
_cell.angle_beta   90.00
_cell.angle_gamma   90.00
#
_symmetry.space_group_name_H-M   'P 1'
#
loop_
_entity.id
_entity.type
_entity.pdbx_description
1 polymer ?
#
loop_
_entity_poly.entity_id
_entity_poly.type
_entity_poly.pdbx_seq_one_letter_code
_entity_poly.pdbx_strand_id
1 'polypeptide(L)'
;ADVKTLVTELFAADTPERRAACFHDGEKLRAEIEAQFAGEEKPELRLLSRVPGMPSLLPGGRSMILFKLVTSGCPLGALVRLESGSDGKRRIYGPLLLETHTGKLPAFVKQPTDDAAWFYVGLRPSHGLDIPAELRPKYLTFDLQVSGGGDPHFVACVERDTPLGRFMDRETEWGKAYLARLLLRKLDIQGDAPCLLVIDCEGAQEGGEGR
;
A
#
# COMPACT_ATOMS: atom_id res chain seq x y z
N ALA A 1 -6.00 8.62 -20.21
CA ALA A 1 -4.69 9.26 -20.02
C ALA A 1 -3.71 8.24 -19.47
N ASP A 2 -2.42 8.37 -19.80
CA ASP A 2 -1.37 7.61 -19.13
C ASP A 2 -1.04 8.25 -17.76
N VAL A 3 -0.21 7.58 -16.95
CA VAL A 3 0.12 8.05 -15.61
C VAL A 3 0.89 9.38 -15.63
N LYS A 4 1.71 9.62 -16.66
CA LYS A 4 2.55 10.81 -16.74
C LYS A 4 1.67 12.03 -16.93
N THR A 5 0.72 11.96 -17.86
CA THR A 5 -0.25 13.03 -18.09
C THR A 5 -1.08 13.33 -16.85
N LEU A 6 -1.59 12.30 -16.15
CA LEU A 6 -2.38 12.49 -14.93
C LEU A 6 -1.57 13.12 -13.80
N VAL A 7 -0.34 12.67 -13.58
CA VAL A 7 0.53 13.22 -12.53
C VAL A 7 0.96 14.64 -12.89
N THR A 8 1.33 14.91 -14.14
CA THR A 8 1.68 16.28 -14.56
C THR A 8 0.49 17.23 -14.38
N GLU A 9 -0.72 16.82 -14.78
CA GLU A 9 -1.93 17.63 -14.57
C GLU A 9 -2.23 17.84 -13.08
N LEU A 10 -2.09 16.80 -12.24
CA LEU A 10 -2.31 16.91 -10.80
C LEU A 10 -1.45 18.01 -10.16
N PHE A 11 -0.18 18.11 -10.54
CA PHE A 11 0.75 19.10 -10.00
C PHE A 11 0.63 20.48 -10.67
N ALA A 12 0.15 20.53 -11.92
CA ALA A 12 -0.11 21.78 -12.63
C ALA A 12 -1.47 22.41 -12.27
N ALA A 13 -2.41 21.62 -11.75
CA ALA A 13 -3.74 22.05 -11.40
C ALA A 13 -3.75 23.12 -10.29
N ASP A 14 -4.40 24.23 -10.61
CA ASP A 14 -4.58 25.42 -9.78
C ASP A 14 -5.92 25.45 -9.05
N THR A 15 -6.85 24.56 -9.38
CA THR A 15 -8.14 24.42 -8.70
C THR A 15 -8.36 23.02 -8.12
N PRO A 16 -9.12 22.90 -7.02
CA PRO A 16 -9.46 21.60 -6.46
C PRO A 16 -10.21 20.68 -7.43
N GLU A 17 -11.07 21.23 -8.30
CA GLU A 17 -11.82 20.46 -9.30
C GLU A 17 -10.89 19.77 -10.30
N ARG A 18 -9.86 20.49 -10.76
CA ARG A 18 -8.86 19.93 -11.69
C ARG A 18 -8.03 18.84 -11.03
N ARG A 19 -7.67 19.01 -9.76
CA ARG A 19 -6.99 17.96 -9.00
C ARG A 19 -7.89 16.74 -8.81
N ALA A 20 -9.12 16.93 -8.35
CA ALA A 20 -10.09 15.86 -8.17
C ALA A 20 -10.33 15.06 -9.47
N ALA A 21 -10.39 15.72 -10.62
CA ALA A 21 -10.56 15.06 -11.92
C ALA A 21 -9.45 14.06 -12.28
N CYS A 22 -8.26 14.18 -11.69
CA CYS A 22 -7.15 13.25 -11.88
C CYS A 22 -7.34 11.92 -11.14
N PHE A 23 -8.23 11.87 -10.15
CA PHE A 23 -8.44 10.73 -9.27
C PHE A 23 -9.73 9.97 -9.58
N HIS A 24 -9.68 8.64 -9.43
CA HIS A 24 -10.87 7.81 -9.36
C HIS A 24 -11.62 8.15 -8.06
N ASP A 25 -12.92 8.42 -8.16
CA ASP A 25 -13.75 8.93 -7.06
C ASP A 25 -13.21 10.24 -6.43
N GLY A 26 -12.54 11.08 -7.21
CA GLY A 26 -11.85 12.27 -6.72
C GLY A 26 -12.71 13.26 -5.94
N GLU A 27 -14.00 13.41 -6.27
CA GLU A 27 -14.90 14.28 -5.49
C GLU A 27 -15.09 13.81 -4.04
N LYS A 28 -15.07 12.49 -3.80
CA LYS A 28 -15.17 11.94 -2.44
C LYS A 28 -13.89 12.17 -1.63
N LEU A 29 -12.76 12.29 -2.32
CA LEU A 29 -11.42 12.43 -1.73
C LEU A 29 -10.90 13.88 -1.78
N ARG A 30 -11.77 14.83 -2.12
CA ARG A 30 -11.37 16.20 -2.44
C ARG A 30 -10.65 16.86 -1.26
N ALA A 31 -11.10 16.62 -0.04
CA ALA A 31 -10.47 17.18 1.16
C ALA A 31 -9.05 16.64 1.37
N GLU A 32 -8.86 15.31 1.23
CA GLU A 32 -7.55 14.68 1.39
C GLU A 32 -6.58 15.06 0.26
N ILE A 33 -7.08 15.16 -0.97
CA ILE A 33 -6.29 15.62 -2.11
C ILE A 33 -5.82 17.06 -1.85
N GLU A 34 -6.72 17.96 -1.47
CA GLU A 34 -6.36 19.36 -1.23
C GLU A 34 -5.40 19.50 -0.04
N ALA A 35 -5.57 18.71 1.02
CA ALA A 35 -4.65 18.72 2.16
C ALA A 35 -3.20 18.41 1.75
N GLN A 36 -2.98 17.59 0.71
CA GLN A 36 -1.65 17.27 0.20
C GLN A 36 -0.98 18.44 -0.54
N PHE A 37 -1.77 19.34 -1.10
CA PHE A 37 -1.31 20.52 -1.84
C PHE A 37 -1.49 21.82 -1.05
N ALA A 38 -1.98 21.72 0.19
CA ALA A 38 -2.10 22.82 1.11
C ALA A 38 -0.74 23.16 1.73
N GLY A 39 -0.52 24.44 2.04
CA GLY A 39 0.73 24.95 2.61
C GLY A 39 1.33 26.09 1.79
N GLU A 40 2.35 26.74 2.35
CA GLU A 40 3.07 27.84 1.69
C GLU A 40 3.93 27.33 0.53
N GLU A 41 4.51 26.14 0.67
CA GLU A 41 5.27 25.45 -0.39
C GLU A 41 4.47 24.29 -0.97
N LYS A 42 4.09 24.40 -2.23
CA LYS A 42 3.43 23.30 -2.95
C LYS A 42 4.40 22.13 -3.11
N PRO A 43 3.93 20.87 -3.00
CA PRO A 43 4.79 19.72 -3.23
C PRO A 43 5.31 19.73 -4.68
N GLU A 44 6.60 19.59 -4.85
CA GLU A 44 7.26 19.54 -6.16
C GLU A 44 7.39 18.10 -6.62
N LEU A 45 7.10 17.83 -7.90
CA LEU A 45 7.35 16.54 -8.52
C LEU A 45 8.85 16.37 -8.80
N ARG A 46 9.48 15.37 -8.17
CA ARG A 46 10.91 15.09 -8.34
C ARG A 46 11.17 13.88 -9.24
N LEU A 47 10.37 12.83 -9.12
CA LEU A 47 10.50 11.63 -9.94
C LEU A 47 9.15 10.96 -10.13
N LEU A 48 8.88 10.54 -11.37
CA LEU A 48 7.85 9.55 -11.67
C LEU A 48 8.52 8.42 -12.43
N SER A 49 8.50 7.21 -11.87
CA SER A 49 9.10 6.03 -12.50
C SER A 49 8.22 4.81 -12.31
N ARG A 50 8.31 3.85 -13.23
CA ARG A 50 7.62 2.57 -13.10
C ARG A 50 8.36 1.69 -12.09
N VAL A 51 7.64 1.05 -11.18
CA VAL A 51 8.19 0.01 -10.31
C VAL A 51 8.45 -1.24 -11.18
N PRO A 52 9.66 -1.84 -11.13
CA PRO A 52 9.97 -3.04 -11.90
C PRO A 52 8.98 -4.18 -11.67
N GLY A 53 8.70 -4.95 -12.73
CA GLY A 53 7.75 -6.06 -12.70
C GLY A 53 6.29 -5.66 -12.91
N MET A 54 5.40 -6.57 -12.51
CA MET A 54 3.94 -6.38 -12.47
C MET A 54 3.39 -7.09 -11.24
N PRO A 55 3.27 -6.39 -10.10
CA PRO A 55 2.69 -6.99 -8.91
C PRO A 55 1.23 -7.36 -9.14
N SER A 56 0.77 -8.38 -8.40
CA SER A 56 -0.63 -8.81 -8.43
C SER A 56 -1.43 -8.17 -7.29
N LEU A 57 -2.68 -7.78 -7.55
CA LEU A 57 -3.60 -7.38 -6.48
C LEU A 57 -4.00 -8.60 -5.67
N LEU A 58 -4.08 -8.45 -4.36
CA LEU A 58 -4.81 -9.37 -3.49
C LEU A 58 -6.17 -8.77 -3.10
N PRO A 59 -7.26 -9.55 -3.16
CA PRO A 59 -7.35 -10.94 -3.65
C PRO A 59 -7.38 -11.03 -5.18
N GLY A 60 -7.27 -12.25 -5.72
CA GLY A 60 -7.66 -12.54 -7.11
C GLY A 60 -6.55 -12.36 -8.16
N GLY A 61 -5.35 -11.96 -7.75
CA GLY A 61 -4.13 -12.12 -8.55
C GLY A 61 -4.00 -11.20 -9.76
N ARG A 62 -4.91 -10.22 -9.94
CA ARG A 62 -4.90 -9.32 -11.10
C ARG A 62 -3.59 -8.53 -11.17
N SER A 63 -2.80 -8.79 -12.20
CA SER A 63 -1.56 -8.04 -12.42
C SER A 63 -1.83 -6.57 -12.69
N MET A 64 -0.98 -5.71 -12.15
CA MET A 64 -1.05 -4.27 -12.35
C MET A 64 0.32 -3.65 -12.57
N ILE A 65 0.31 -2.42 -13.08
CA ILE A 65 1.49 -1.58 -13.16
C ILE A 65 1.46 -0.63 -11.97
N LEU A 66 2.53 -0.64 -11.17
CA LEU A 66 2.77 0.35 -10.13
C LEU A 66 3.81 1.36 -10.58
N PHE A 67 3.65 2.58 -10.08
CA PHE A 67 4.60 3.67 -10.26
C PHE A 67 5.05 4.20 -8.90
N LYS A 68 6.28 4.66 -8.85
CA LYS A 68 6.87 5.42 -7.75
C LYS A 68 6.76 6.90 -8.07
N LEU A 69 6.18 7.65 -7.15
CA LEU A 69 6.06 9.10 -7.19
C LEU A 69 6.88 9.74 -6.06
N VAL A 70 8.00 10.38 -6.39
CA VAL A 70 8.80 11.13 -5.43
C VAL A 70 8.44 12.61 -5.51
N THR A 71 8.20 13.21 -4.36
CA THR A 71 7.95 14.65 -4.24
C THR A 71 8.86 15.28 -3.19
N SER A 72 8.87 16.61 -3.10
CA SER A 72 9.52 17.32 -1.98
C SER A 72 9.01 16.84 -0.61
N GLY A 73 7.69 16.67 -0.44
CA GLY A 73 7.08 16.15 0.79
C GLY A 73 7.12 14.62 0.99
N CYS A 74 7.60 13.84 0.02
CA CYS A 74 7.64 12.38 0.09
C CYS A 74 8.90 11.86 -0.65
N PRO A 75 10.09 12.01 -0.04
CA PRO A 75 11.37 11.70 -0.70
C PRO A 75 11.59 10.20 -0.93
N LEU A 76 11.01 9.33 -0.09
CA LEU A 76 11.09 7.87 -0.24
C LEU A 76 10.18 7.37 -1.39
N GLY A 77 9.19 8.17 -1.74
CA GLY A 77 8.30 7.98 -2.88
C GLY A 77 7.03 7.21 -2.54
N ALA A 78 5.90 7.74 -2.97
CA ALA A 78 4.58 7.14 -2.85
C ALA A 78 4.32 6.10 -3.95
N LEU A 79 3.38 5.19 -3.70
CA LEU A 79 2.91 4.23 -4.69
C LEU A 79 1.72 4.80 -5.47
N VAL A 80 1.74 4.64 -6.79
CA VAL A 80 0.67 5.07 -7.67
C VAL A 80 0.23 3.91 -8.54
N ARG A 81 -1.09 3.70 -8.62
CA ARG A 81 -1.72 2.83 -9.61
C ARG A 81 -2.85 3.57 -10.30
N LEU A 82 -3.19 3.13 -11.51
CA LEU A 82 -4.34 3.65 -12.25
C LEU A 82 -5.51 2.68 -12.14
N GLU A 83 -6.69 3.21 -11.86
CA GLU A 83 -7.97 2.49 -11.88
C GLU A 83 -8.77 2.91 -13.11
N SER A 84 -9.56 2.00 -13.67
CA SER A 84 -10.45 2.33 -14.80
C SER A 84 -11.83 2.67 -14.25
N GLY A 85 -12.32 3.89 -14.52
CA GLY A 85 -13.68 4.28 -14.18
C GLY A 85 -14.72 3.59 -15.06
N SER A 86 -15.99 3.68 -14.66
CA SER A 86 -17.14 3.21 -15.44
C SER A 86 -17.27 3.91 -16.80
N ASP A 87 -16.70 5.10 -16.94
CA ASP A 87 -16.61 5.88 -18.17
C ASP A 87 -15.44 5.46 -19.08
N GLY A 88 -14.74 4.36 -18.76
CA GLY A 88 -13.60 3.85 -19.49
C GLY A 88 -12.32 4.68 -19.33
N LYS A 89 -12.36 5.80 -18.60
CA LYS A 89 -11.18 6.64 -18.37
C LYS A 89 -10.36 6.11 -17.20
N ARG A 90 -9.05 6.01 -17.41
CA ARG A 90 -8.10 5.69 -16.35
C ARG A 90 -7.80 6.92 -15.51
N ARG A 91 -7.79 6.77 -14.19
CA ARG A 91 -7.50 7.81 -13.19
C ARG A 91 -6.63 7.27 -12.07
N ILE A 92 -6.01 8.15 -11.29
CA ILE A 92 -5.18 7.76 -10.14
C ILE A 92 -6.09 7.12 -9.08
N TYR A 93 -5.69 5.96 -8.57
CA TYR A 93 -6.36 5.39 -7.40
C TYR A 93 -5.93 6.14 -6.14
N GLY A 94 -6.78 7.06 -5.70
CA GLY A 94 -6.48 8.01 -4.62
C GLY A 94 -6.11 7.38 -3.28
N PRO A 95 -6.85 6.38 -2.77
CA PRO A 95 -6.56 5.81 -1.45
C PRO A 95 -5.13 5.30 -1.29
N LEU A 96 -4.56 4.66 -2.32
CA LEU A 96 -3.16 4.21 -2.32
C LEU A 96 -2.18 5.38 -2.30
N LEU A 97 -2.34 6.35 -3.23
CA LEU A 97 -1.41 7.46 -3.36
C LEU A 97 -1.42 8.32 -2.09
N LEU A 98 -2.60 8.72 -1.62
CA LEU A 98 -2.74 9.60 -0.46
C LEU A 98 -2.15 8.96 0.80
N GLU A 99 -2.39 7.67 1.01
CA GLU A 99 -1.91 6.95 2.19
C GLU A 99 -0.39 6.73 2.18
N THR A 100 0.18 6.31 1.04
CA THR A 100 1.62 6.06 0.94
C THR A 100 2.42 7.37 0.86
N HIS A 101 1.85 8.43 0.29
CA HIS A 101 2.49 9.74 0.22
C HIS A 101 2.61 10.39 1.60
N THR A 102 1.55 10.33 2.41
CA THR A 102 1.53 10.87 3.78
C THR A 102 2.31 10.02 4.78
N GLY A 103 2.80 8.84 4.37
CA GLY A 103 3.59 7.96 5.25
C GLY A 103 2.78 7.43 6.43
N LYS A 104 1.49 7.10 6.23
CA LYS A 104 0.60 6.67 7.33
C LYS A 104 1.12 5.45 8.08
N LEU A 105 1.60 4.41 7.40
CA LEU A 105 2.12 3.22 8.09
C LEU A 105 3.39 3.52 8.91
N PRO A 106 4.43 4.18 8.35
CA PRO A 106 5.58 4.61 9.15
C PRO A 106 5.22 5.46 10.36
N ALA A 107 4.19 6.31 10.27
CA ALA A 107 3.69 7.09 11.41
C ALA A 107 2.98 6.20 12.43
N PHE A 108 2.11 5.29 11.99
CA PHE A 108 1.39 4.33 12.84
C PHE A 108 2.33 3.47 13.69
N VAL A 109 3.41 2.93 13.09
CA VAL A 109 4.37 2.08 13.81
C VAL A 109 5.06 2.82 14.98
N LYS A 110 5.21 4.14 14.88
CA LYS A 110 5.81 4.98 15.93
C LYS A 110 4.86 5.31 17.07
N GLN A 111 3.56 5.10 16.91
CA GLN A 111 2.56 5.41 17.93
C GLN A 111 2.54 4.34 19.03
N PRO A 112 2.27 4.72 20.30
CA PRO A 112 2.08 3.78 21.40
C PRO A 112 0.62 3.29 21.42
N THR A 113 0.20 2.60 20.37
CA THR A 113 -1.14 2.02 20.26
C THR A 113 -1.08 0.51 20.03
N ASP A 114 -2.04 -0.19 20.64
CA ASP A 114 -2.32 -1.62 20.41
C ASP A 114 -3.47 -1.82 19.40
N ASP A 115 -4.00 -0.73 18.82
CA ASP A 115 -5.07 -0.79 17.84
C ASP A 115 -4.58 -1.35 16.49
N ALA A 116 -5.53 -1.83 15.70
CA ALA A 116 -5.31 -2.24 14.32
C ALA A 116 -5.82 -1.17 13.35
N ALA A 117 -5.12 -1.00 12.22
CA ALA A 117 -5.52 -0.08 11.17
C ALA A 117 -5.29 -0.65 9.78
N TRP A 118 -6.10 -0.21 8.82
CA TRP A 118 -6.03 -0.67 7.43
C TRP A 118 -4.99 0.11 6.64
N PHE A 119 -4.13 -0.61 5.91
CA PHE A 119 -3.10 -0.03 5.04
C PHE A 119 -2.99 -0.76 3.70
N TYR A 120 -2.79 0.00 2.64
CA TYR A 120 -2.24 -0.49 1.38
C TYR A 120 -0.74 -0.70 1.53
N VAL A 121 -0.32 -1.92 1.23
CA VAL A 121 1.09 -2.31 1.29
C VAL A 121 1.45 -3.14 0.06
N GLY A 122 2.63 -2.87 -0.49
CA GLY A 122 3.33 -3.86 -1.28
C GLY A 122 3.73 -5.02 -0.38
N LEU A 123 3.64 -6.25 -0.88
CA LEU A 123 3.80 -7.47 -0.09
C LEU A 123 4.63 -8.48 -0.88
N ARG A 124 5.64 -9.08 -0.25
CA ARG A 124 6.41 -10.19 -0.84
C ARG A 124 6.65 -11.27 0.21
N PRO A 125 6.36 -12.55 -0.06
CA PRO A 125 6.71 -13.64 0.86
C PRO A 125 8.20 -13.61 1.21
N SER A 126 8.52 -13.76 2.49
CA SER A 126 9.89 -13.73 3.00
C SER A 126 10.12 -14.85 4.01
N HIS A 127 11.38 -15.17 4.28
CA HIS A 127 11.76 -16.23 5.22
C HIS A 127 11.65 -15.81 6.69
N GLY A 128 11.28 -14.56 6.98
CA GLY A 128 11.12 -14.08 8.37
C GLY A 128 12.42 -14.11 9.15
N LEU A 129 13.55 -13.80 8.50
CA LEU A 129 14.85 -13.81 9.18
C LEU A 129 14.93 -12.75 10.29
N ASP A 130 14.17 -11.67 10.14
CA ASP A 130 14.05 -10.56 11.09
C ASP A 130 13.21 -10.89 12.34
N ILE A 131 12.55 -12.06 12.39
CA ILE A 131 11.80 -12.53 13.58
C ILE A 131 12.55 -13.67 14.30
N PRO A 132 12.32 -13.85 15.62
CA PRO A 132 12.90 -14.95 16.39
C PRO A 132 12.66 -16.33 15.76
N ALA A 133 13.69 -17.18 15.78
CA ALA A 133 13.69 -18.47 15.08
C ALA A 133 12.57 -19.40 15.55
N GLU A 134 12.20 -19.33 16.83
CA GLU A 134 11.12 -20.09 17.46
C GLU A 134 9.72 -19.66 16.99
N LEU A 135 9.58 -18.46 16.42
CA LEU A 135 8.31 -17.95 15.88
C LEU A 135 8.15 -18.26 14.40
N ARG A 136 9.23 -18.47 13.64
CA ARG A 136 9.19 -18.72 12.19
C ARG A 136 8.30 -19.89 11.77
N PRO A 137 8.20 -21.02 12.50
CA PRO A 137 7.26 -22.08 12.15
C PRO A 137 5.78 -21.66 12.30
N LYS A 138 5.48 -20.74 13.23
CA LYS A 138 4.12 -20.32 13.59
C LYS A 138 3.52 -19.30 12.62
N TYR A 139 4.38 -18.52 11.95
CA TYR A 139 3.96 -17.44 11.06
C TYR A 139 4.30 -17.73 9.60
N LEU A 140 3.46 -17.22 8.70
CA LEU A 140 3.91 -16.82 7.36
C LEU A 140 4.41 -15.39 7.48
N THR A 141 5.51 -15.10 6.81
CA THR A 141 6.20 -13.82 6.91
C THR A 141 6.30 -13.16 5.55
N PHE A 142 6.15 -11.84 5.54
CA PHE A 142 6.21 -11.03 4.34
C PHE A 142 7.01 -9.76 4.57
N ASP A 143 7.78 -9.36 3.58
CA ASP A 143 8.36 -8.03 3.53
C ASP A 143 7.28 -7.06 3.05
N LEU A 144 7.07 -5.97 3.80
CA LEU A 144 6.15 -4.91 3.41
C LEU A 144 6.91 -3.78 2.72
N GLN A 145 6.36 -3.34 1.60
CA GLN A 145 6.81 -2.17 0.88
C GLN A 145 5.73 -1.09 0.94
N VAL A 146 5.99 0.00 1.67
CA VAL A 146 5.05 1.13 1.78
C VAL A 146 5.50 2.40 1.05
N SER A 147 6.69 2.34 0.46
CA SER A 147 7.25 3.39 -0.38
C SER A 147 7.88 2.78 -1.63
N GLY A 148 8.09 3.57 -2.67
CA GLY A 148 8.81 3.10 -3.86
C GLY A 148 10.33 2.98 -3.66
N GLY A 149 10.89 3.44 -2.54
CA GLY A 149 12.23 3.09 -2.09
C GLY A 149 12.14 1.88 -1.17
N GLY A 150 13.14 1.00 -1.13
CA GLY A 150 13.09 -0.20 -0.28
C GLY A 150 13.02 0.06 1.24
N ASP A 151 12.89 1.33 1.66
CA ASP A 151 12.84 1.77 3.04
C ASP A 151 11.58 2.61 3.32
N PRO A 152 11.07 2.63 4.56
CA PRO A 152 11.46 1.71 5.65
C PRO A 152 11.00 0.27 5.40
N HIS A 153 11.83 -0.69 5.82
CA HIS A 153 11.53 -2.12 5.81
C HIS A 153 10.67 -2.51 7.00
N PHE A 154 9.57 -3.23 6.76
CA PHE A 154 8.74 -3.83 7.80
C PHE A 154 8.47 -5.29 7.48
N VAL A 155 8.22 -6.06 8.53
CA VAL A 155 7.87 -7.47 8.42
C VAL A 155 6.43 -7.65 8.86
N ALA A 156 5.60 -8.22 7.99
CA ALA A 156 4.26 -8.68 8.34
C ALA A 156 4.28 -10.17 8.68
N CYS A 157 3.65 -10.52 9.79
CA CYS A 157 3.46 -11.87 10.26
C CYS A 157 1.96 -12.20 10.24
N VAL A 158 1.59 -13.36 9.71
CA VAL A 158 0.23 -13.91 9.81
C VAL A 158 0.33 -15.33 10.37
N GLU A 159 -0.52 -15.68 11.33
CA GLU A 159 -0.51 -17.02 11.92
C GLU A 159 -0.86 -18.07 10.86
N ARG A 160 0.04 -19.02 10.64
CA ARG A 160 -0.01 -19.98 9.53
C ARG A 160 -1.29 -20.80 9.51
N ASP A 161 -1.72 -21.28 10.67
CA ASP A 161 -2.81 -22.27 10.78
C ASP A 161 -4.21 -21.66 10.88
N THR A 162 -4.32 -20.33 10.75
CA THR A 162 -5.60 -19.61 10.74
C THR A 162 -6.24 -19.60 9.34
N PRO A 163 -7.56 -19.33 9.22
CA PRO A 163 -8.19 -19.14 7.91
C PRO A 163 -7.49 -18.06 7.06
N LEU A 164 -7.07 -16.96 7.68
CA LEU A 164 -6.33 -15.89 7.03
C LEU A 164 -4.94 -16.36 6.58
N GLY A 165 -4.20 -17.09 7.43
CA GLY A 165 -2.92 -17.68 7.07
C GLY A 165 -3.02 -18.57 5.83
N ARG A 166 -4.00 -19.48 5.81
CA ARG A 166 -4.27 -20.36 4.65
C ARG A 166 -4.70 -19.58 3.41
N PHE A 167 -5.47 -18.51 3.58
CA PHE A 167 -5.83 -17.61 2.49
C PHE A 167 -4.57 -16.96 1.89
N MET A 168 -3.72 -16.36 2.73
CA MET A 168 -2.52 -15.67 2.25
C MET A 168 -1.52 -16.65 1.63
N ASP A 169 -1.35 -17.85 2.19
CA ASP A 169 -0.49 -18.90 1.63
C ASP A 169 -0.97 -19.35 0.24
N ARG A 170 -2.29 -19.46 0.05
CA ARG A 170 -2.88 -19.84 -1.25
C ARG A 170 -2.76 -18.73 -2.29
N GLU A 171 -2.99 -17.48 -1.90
CA GLU A 171 -3.01 -16.35 -2.84
C GLU A 171 -1.63 -15.78 -3.15
N THR A 172 -0.58 -16.21 -2.43
CA THR A 172 0.78 -15.73 -2.62
C THR A 172 1.75 -16.83 -3.04
N GLU A 173 2.74 -16.44 -3.85
CA GLU A 173 3.77 -17.33 -4.36
C GLU A 173 5.14 -16.68 -4.14
N TRP A 174 6.13 -17.52 -3.83
CA TRP A 174 7.51 -17.10 -3.67
C TRP A 174 8.05 -16.40 -4.92
N GLY A 175 8.82 -15.33 -4.70
CA GLY A 175 9.42 -14.54 -5.78
C GLY A 175 8.47 -13.58 -6.49
N LYS A 176 7.16 -13.59 -6.16
CA LYS A 176 6.18 -12.62 -6.68
C LYS A 176 5.95 -11.47 -5.70
N ALA A 177 5.64 -10.30 -6.24
CA ALA A 177 5.25 -9.11 -5.50
C ALA A 177 3.74 -8.90 -5.62
N TYR A 178 3.14 -8.39 -4.55
CA TYR A 178 1.71 -8.18 -4.44
C TYR A 178 1.42 -6.75 -3.96
N LEU A 179 0.22 -6.26 -4.24
CA LEU A 179 -0.36 -5.11 -3.55
C LEU A 179 -1.61 -5.60 -2.82
N ALA A 180 -1.71 -5.32 -1.53
CA ALA A 180 -2.83 -5.73 -0.69
C ALA A 180 -3.31 -4.58 0.18
N ARG A 181 -4.56 -4.64 0.63
CA ARG A 181 -5.06 -3.85 1.76
C ARG A 181 -5.13 -4.78 2.97
N LEU A 182 -4.33 -4.50 3.99
CA LEU A 182 -4.20 -5.33 5.18
C LEU A 182 -4.61 -4.55 6.42
N LEU A 183 -5.30 -5.22 7.34
CA LEU A 183 -5.52 -4.74 8.70
C LEU A 183 -4.30 -5.16 9.53
N LEU A 184 -3.52 -4.18 9.96
CA LEU A 184 -2.24 -4.40 10.63
C LEU A 184 -2.29 -3.89 12.06
N ARG A 185 -1.74 -4.68 12.98
CA ARG A 185 -1.46 -4.29 14.37
C ARG A 185 0.03 -4.42 14.63
N LYS A 186 0.58 -3.64 15.56
CA LYS A 186 1.96 -3.84 16.03
C LYS A 186 2.11 -5.21 16.68
N LEU A 187 3.19 -5.91 16.36
CA LEU A 187 3.56 -7.16 17.00
C LEU A 187 4.81 -6.91 17.85
N ASP A 188 4.63 -6.91 19.17
CA ASP A 188 5.72 -6.68 20.12
C ASP A 188 6.55 -7.95 20.29
N ILE A 189 7.51 -8.12 19.38
CA ILE A 189 8.51 -9.19 19.41
C ILE A 189 9.89 -8.58 19.25
N GLN A 190 10.88 -9.20 19.89
CA GLN A 190 12.28 -8.80 19.74
C GLN A 190 12.78 -9.23 18.35
N GLY A 191 12.66 -8.34 17.37
CA GLY A 191 13.11 -8.54 15.99
C GLY A 191 14.05 -7.44 15.50
N ASP A 192 14.74 -7.71 14.39
CA ASP A 192 15.69 -6.76 13.77
C ASP A 192 15.00 -5.65 12.96
N ALA A 193 13.71 -5.84 12.65
CA ALA A 193 12.84 -4.86 12.00
C ALA A 193 11.51 -4.73 12.74
N PRO A 194 10.78 -3.60 12.61
CA PRO A 194 9.47 -3.48 13.20
C PRO A 194 8.51 -4.51 12.59
N CYS A 195 7.92 -5.31 13.47
CA CYS A 195 7.04 -6.41 13.11
C CYS A 195 5.57 -6.02 13.27
N LEU A 196 4.75 -6.44 12.32
CA LEU A 196 3.32 -6.20 12.26
C LEU A 196 2.59 -7.54 12.20
N LEU A 197 1.50 -7.67 12.94
CA LEU A 197 0.57 -8.78 12.83
C LEU A 197 -0.49 -8.43 11.80
N VAL A 198 -0.68 -9.29 10.80
CA VAL A 198 -1.80 -9.22 9.86
C VAL A 198 -3.02 -9.80 10.54
N ILE A 199 -4.01 -8.96 10.80
CA ILE A 199 -5.28 -9.32 11.44
C ILE A 199 -6.31 -9.71 10.40
N ASP A 200 -6.30 -9.02 9.26
CA ASP A 200 -7.24 -9.23 8.16
C ASP A 200 -6.64 -8.77 6.82
N CYS A 201 -7.19 -9.26 5.72
CA CYS A 201 -6.87 -8.86 4.36
C CYS A 201 -8.18 -8.53 3.64
N GLU A 202 -8.26 -7.39 2.97
CA GLU A 202 -9.45 -7.02 2.22
C GLU A 202 -9.84 -8.15 1.25
N GLY A 203 -11.10 -8.56 1.26
CA GLY A 203 -11.61 -9.65 0.43
C GLY A 203 -11.23 -11.07 0.89
N ALA A 204 -10.50 -11.23 1.98
CA ALA A 204 -10.40 -12.51 2.68
C ALA A 204 -11.66 -12.71 3.53
N GLN A 205 -12.74 -13.26 2.96
CA GLN A 205 -13.83 -13.75 3.78
C GLN A 205 -13.44 -15.07 4.46
N GLU A 206 -13.79 -15.21 5.74
CA GLU A 206 -13.91 -16.54 6.37
C GLU A 206 -14.82 -17.40 5.49
N GLY A 207 -14.41 -18.65 5.25
CA GLY A 207 -15.09 -19.56 4.31
C GLY A 207 -16.61 -19.47 4.44
N GLY A 208 -17.27 -19.07 3.35
CA GLY A 208 -18.72 -19.11 3.27
C GLY A 208 -19.20 -20.54 3.52
N GLU A 209 -19.83 -20.77 4.66
CA GLU A 209 -21.00 -21.64 4.71
C GLU A 209 -22.05 -21.00 3.78
N GLY A 210 -22.25 -21.62 2.62
CA GLY A 210 -23.12 -21.05 1.58
C GLY A 210 -22.85 -21.59 0.19
N ARG A 211 -22.89 -22.92 0.04
CA ARG A 211 -23.28 -23.60 -1.20
C ARG A 211 -24.24 -24.72 -0.87
#